data_AF-A0A933EJX8-F1
#
_entry.id   AF-A0A933EJX8-F1
#
_cell.length_a   1.000
_cell.length_b   1.000
_cell.length_c   1.000
_cell.angle_alpha   90.00
_cell.angle_beta   90.00
_cell.angle_gamma   90.00
#
_symmetry.space_group_name_H-M   'P 1'
#
loop_
_entity.id
_entity.type
_entity.pdbx_description
1 polymer ?
#
loop_
_entity_poly.entity_id
_entity_poly.type
_entity_poly.pdbx_seq_one_letter_code
_entity_poly.pdbx_strand_id
1 'polypeptide(L)'
;MKKLVIFILVVILAFLGQAIIFYDGRYVPTVKSAKLLDLALPSYVSPALSEQPRKVRGTLLVDTLHANGVTDAELSPFLDRIRARGFVVEQARGGDFFGASSDDRSQALAARLRSADAYLSVLPGASFSSAEVEAVRDFVRHGGKVLLVADATRPHRLNTLSSAFGITVESDYLYNVKEHDANFQNVIYRSFRSHPVTRGLKQVIFYAGSSLRTTAGGLIFGDANTFSSLVERGPTPFVNAAEAANGRVIVLGDFTFMTDPYNASADNNLLISNLADYLTTSERTFLLADFPHFFQDTVDVVVAQPSLVTAASSMKEILSISQKSVEIKTAEDPLRDTVFLGLWSDAEKVQQYLRDQRITVNGVVRTPFTADLNRAVTQVFSLTSAGGRHVLVVIANNETHLRDAVEQLRTGNFRRGLVSDTLAVFSFPQPTPTPTPTATPTPLPTPTPVPTPTPLPTPTPTPTPEPPPTPEPTPAPIPSPTPARR
;
A
#
# COMPACT_ATOMS: atom_id res chain seq x y z
N MET A 1 79.17 1.94 23.30
CA MET A 1 78.44 3.22 23.18
C MET A 1 78.80 4.03 21.93
N LYS A 2 80.08 4.35 21.63
CA LYS A 2 80.45 5.19 20.46
C LYS A 2 79.94 4.67 19.10
N LYS A 3 79.95 3.36 18.83
CA LYS A 3 79.46 2.77 17.57
C LYS A 3 77.94 2.90 17.38
N LEU A 4 77.16 2.82 18.46
CA LEU A 4 75.70 2.95 18.43
C LEU A 4 75.28 4.40 18.13
N VAL A 5 75.98 5.37 18.72
CA VAL A 5 75.74 6.80 18.48
C VAL A 5 76.04 7.15 17.02
N ILE A 6 77.14 6.65 16.46
CA ILE A 6 77.48 6.87 15.05
C ILE A 6 76.43 6.26 14.12
N PHE A 7 75.95 5.04 14.41
CA PHE A 7 74.90 4.40 13.62
C PHE A 7 73.60 5.21 13.63
N ILE A 8 73.15 5.65 14.81
CA ILE A 8 71.95 6.48 14.94
C ILE A 8 72.11 7.80 14.19
N LEU A 9 73.29 8.42 14.25
CA LEU A 9 73.57 9.67 13.54
C LEU A 9 73.50 9.50 12.01
N VAL A 10 74.02 8.38 11.49
CA VAL A 10 73.95 8.04 10.06
C VAL A 10 72.51 7.81 9.62
N VAL A 11 71.71 7.11 10.41
CA VAL A 11 70.29 6.90 10.13
C VAL A 11 69.53 8.23 10.13
N ILE A 12 69.75 9.08 11.13
CA ILE A 12 69.12 10.41 11.20
C ILE A 12 69.52 11.28 10.01
N LEU A 13 70.81 11.27 9.62
CA LEU A 13 71.28 11.99 8.43
C LEU A 13 70.67 11.46 7.13
N ALA A 14 70.46 10.15 7.01
CA ALA A 14 69.79 9.55 5.87
C ALA A 14 68.31 9.98 5.77
N PHE A 15 67.60 9.99 6.91
CA PHE A 15 66.21 10.46 6.97
C PHE A 15 66.11 11.98 6.73
N LEU A 16 67.01 12.80 7.29
CA LEU A 16 67.05 14.23 7.00
C LEU A 16 67.35 14.50 5.53
N GLY A 17 68.28 13.76 4.93
CA GLY A 17 68.60 13.87 3.51
C GLY A 17 67.40 13.56 2.62
N GLN A 18 66.66 12.47 2.92
CA GLN A 18 65.43 12.16 2.20
C GLN A 18 64.32 13.19 2.43
N ALA A 19 64.14 13.68 3.66
CA ALA A 19 63.15 14.70 3.97
C ALA A 19 63.44 16.00 3.19
N ILE A 20 64.70 16.44 3.13
CA ILE A 20 65.08 17.63 2.35
C ILE A 20 64.78 17.40 0.86
N ILE A 21 65.12 16.24 0.28
CA ILE A 21 64.83 15.93 -1.13
C ILE A 21 63.32 15.92 -1.41
N PHE A 22 62.52 15.39 -0.48
CA PHE A 22 61.07 15.30 -0.61
C PHE A 22 60.36 16.66 -0.47
N TYR A 23 60.83 17.52 0.45
CA TYR A 23 60.20 18.82 0.75
C TYR A 23 60.80 20.03 0.00
N ASP A 24 61.98 19.91 -0.62
CA ASP A 24 62.60 20.97 -1.46
C ASP A 24 62.00 21.03 -2.89
N GLY A 25 60.89 20.32 -3.15
CA GLY A 25 60.18 20.33 -4.43
C GLY A 25 60.92 19.66 -5.60
N ARG A 26 62.13 19.11 -5.38
CA ARG A 26 62.92 18.39 -6.39
C ARG A 26 62.45 16.95 -6.62
N TYR A 27 61.68 16.41 -5.70
CA TYR A 27 61.02 15.12 -5.88
C TYR A 27 59.81 15.27 -6.80
N VAL A 28 60.00 14.96 -8.07
CA VAL A 28 58.91 14.76 -9.03
C VAL A 28 58.68 13.25 -9.10
N PRO A 29 57.61 12.69 -8.49
CA PRO A 29 57.32 11.27 -8.65
C PRO A 29 57.14 10.98 -10.13
N THR A 30 57.73 9.89 -10.61
CA THR A 30 57.46 9.41 -11.96
C THR A 30 56.02 8.91 -11.98
N VAL A 31 55.08 9.80 -12.28
CA VAL A 31 53.71 9.40 -12.61
C VAL A 31 53.83 8.64 -13.91
N LYS A 32 53.76 7.30 -13.85
CA LYS A 32 53.40 6.53 -15.04
C LYS A 32 52.00 6.99 -15.40
N SER A 33 51.91 7.96 -16.31
CA SER A 33 50.64 8.30 -16.91
C SER A 33 50.12 7.01 -17.53
N ALA A 34 49.02 6.49 -17.00
CA ALA A 34 48.25 5.48 -17.72
C ALA A 34 47.98 6.11 -19.09
N LYS A 35 48.53 5.51 -20.16
CA LYS A 35 48.27 6.01 -21.50
C LYS A 35 46.76 5.94 -21.67
N LEU A 36 46.11 7.09 -21.77
CA LEU A 36 44.67 7.17 -21.98
C LEU A 36 44.23 6.37 -23.22
N LEU A 37 45.15 6.17 -24.17
CA LEU A 37 45.01 5.36 -25.38
C LEU A 37 44.93 3.84 -25.15
N ASP A 38 45.29 3.32 -23.98
CA ASP A 38 45.24 1.88 -23.66
C ASP A 38 43.98 1.50 -22.84
N LEU A 39 43.11 2.46 -22.50
CA LEU A 39 41.78 2.14 -22.00
C LEU A 39 40.94 1.62 -23.16
N ALA A 40 40.76 0.30 -23.22
CA ALA A 40 39.75 -0.29 -24.08
C ALA A 40 38.39 0.27 -23.65
N LEU A 41 37.81 1.16 -24.47
CA LEU A 41 36.44 1.60 -24.25
C LEU A 41 35.54 0.38 -24.45
N PRO A 42 34.82 -0.06 -23.40
CA PRO A 42 33.90 -1.17 -23.53
C PRO A 42 32.85 -0.80 -24.60
N SER A 43 32.93 -1.48 -25.74
CA SER A 43 31.96 -1.34 -26.82
C SER A 43 30.91 -2.42 -26.61
N TYR A 44 29.98 -2.22 -25.69
CA TYR A 44 28.81 -3.09 -25.62
C TYR A 44 27.89 -2.73 -26.78
N VAL A 45 28.08 -3.42 -27.90
CA VAL A 45 27.11 -3.39 -29.00
C VAL A 45 25.83 -4.01 -28.45
N SER A 46 24.83 -3.18 -28.22
CA SER A 46 23.47 -3.67 -27.95
C SER A 46 23.01 -4.54 -29.11
N PRO A 47 22.52 -5.77 -28.86
CA PRO A 47 21.77 -6.49 -29.88
C PRO A 47 20.58 -5.61 -30.30
N ALA A 48 20.32 -5.50 -31.60
CA ALA A 48 19.10 -4.87 -32.06
C ALA A 48 17.90 -5.67 -31.52
N LEU A 49 17.17 -5.10 -30.55
CA LEU A 49 16.03 -5.75 -29.94
C LEU A 49 14.80 -5.48 -30.80
N SER A 50 14.34 -6.50 -31.54
CA SER A 50 13.08 -6.45 -32.27
C SER A 50 11.97 -7.02 -31.38
N GLU A 51 11.07 -6.17 -30.91
CA GLU A 51 9.94 -6.58 -30.07
C GLU A 51 8.63 -6.59 -30.86
N GLN A 52 7.85 -7.67 -30.72
CA GLN A 52 6.43 -7.70 -31.08
C GLN A 52 5.61 -8.15 -29.87
N PRO A 53 5.42 -7.28 -28.87
CA PRO A 53 4.76 -7.68 -27.64
C PRO A 53 3.28 -7.98 -27.87
N ARG A 54 2.75 -8.93 -27.10
CA ARG A 54 1.31 -9.18 -27.06
C ARG A 54 0.61 -7.95 -26.51
N LYS A 55 -0.40 -7.46 -27.24
CA LYS A 55 -1.23 -6.36 -26.78
C LYS A 55 -2.32 -6.87 -25.85
N VAL A 56 -2.34 -6.35 -24.64
CA VAL A 56 -3.33 -6.63 -23.60
C VAL A 56 -3.82 -5.28 -23.06
N ARG A 57 -5.13 -5.16 -22.82
CA ARG A 57 -5.67 -3.97 -22.16
C ARG A 57 -5.43 -4.10 -20.66
N GLY A 58 -5.02 -3.00 -20.04
CA GLY A 58 -4.85 -2.89 -18.61
C GLY A 58 -4.28 -1.52 -18.24
N THR A 59 -4.15 -1.27 -16.95
CA THR A 59 -3.71 0.03 -16.42
C THR A 59 -2.48 -0.14 -15.54
N LEU A 60 -1.41 0.58 -15.88
CA LEU A 60 -0.26 0.77 -14.99
C LEU A 60 -0.44 2.09 -14.24
N LEU A 61 -0.54 2.00 -12.92
CA LEU A 61 -0.48 3.16 -12.04
C LEU A 61 0.98 3.50 -11.72
N VAL A 62 1.45 4.66 -12.16
CA VAL A 62 2.77 5.19 -11.82
C VAL A 62 2.63 6.12 -10.63
N ASP A 63 3.38 5.83 -9.57
CA ASP A 63 3.45 6.65 -8.37
C ASP A 63 4.03 8.02 -8.67
N THR A 64 3.24 9.04 -8.37
CA THR A 64 3.67 10.45 -8.35
C THR A 64 3.20 11.15 -7.08
N LEU A 65 2.63 10.40 -6.12
CA LEU A 65 2.09 10.95 -4.86
C LEU A 65 3.19 11.14 -3.80
N HIS A 66 4.37 10.54 -4.01
CA HIS A 66 5.44 10.46 -3.01
C HIS A 66 6.65 11.32 -3.36
N ALA A 67 6.49 12.38 -4.16
CA ALA A 67 7.59 13.24 -4.59
C ALA A 67 8.78 12.42 -5.15
N ASN A 68 8.47 11.54 -6.09
CA ASN A 68 9.40 10.58 -6.67
C ASN A 68 10.60 11.30 -7.33
N GLY A 69 11.81 10.85 -7.02
CA GLY A 69 13.09 11.42 -7.48
C GLY A 69 13.44 11.06 -8.92
N VAL A 70 12.44 11.06 -9.81
CA VAL A 70 12.58 10.68 -11.21
C VAL A 70 11.80 11.62 -12.11
N THR A 71 12.36 11.95 -13.27
CA THR A 71 11.71 12.79 -14.27
C THR A 71 10.90 11.97 -15.27
N ASP A 72 9.89 12.59 -15.90
CA ASP A 72 9.12 11.94 -16.97
C ASP A 72 10.02 11.49 -18.13
N ALA A 73 11.07 12.26 -18.45
CA ALA A 73 12.03 11.93 -19.50
C ALA A 73 12.82 10.64 -19.20
N GLU A 74 13.26 10.46 -17.94
CA GLU A 74 13.97 9.25 -17.52
C GLU A 74 13.08 8.00 -17.53
N LEU A 75 11.78 8.15 -17.23
CA LEU A 75 10.83 7.03 -17.27
C LEU A 75 10.30 6.72 -18.68
N SER A 76 10.34 7.69 -19.59
CA SER A 76 9.72 7.56 -20.92
C SER A 76 10.11 6.30 -21.68
N PRO A 77 11.40 5.89 -21.75
CA PRO A 77 11.79 4.66 -22.45
C PRO A 77 11.10 3.40 -21.92
N PHE A 78 10.86 3.33 -20.61
CA PHE A 78 10.15 2.21 -20.00
C PHE A 78 8.64 2.31 -20.21
N LEU A 79 8.06 3.49 -19.98
CA LEU A 79 6.61 3.69 -20.12
C LEU A 79 6.13 3.50 -21.57
N ASP A 80 6.95 3.83 -22.56
CA ASP A 80 6.61 3.60 -23.97
C ASP A 80 6.52 2.11 -24.30
N ARG A 81 7.30 1.26 -23.64
CA ARG A 81 7.18 -0.20 -23.79
C ARG A 81 5.93 -0.76 -23.15
N ILE A 82 5.50 -0.18 -22.03
CA ILE A 82 4.22 -0.50 -21.41
C ILE A 82 3.07 -0.11 -22.35
N ARG A 83 3.11 1.09 -22.94
CA ARG A 83 2.11 1.55 -23.92
C ARG A 83 2.10 0.70 -25.19
N ALA A 84 3.27 0.26 -25.67
CA ALA A 84 3.38 -0.63 -26.83
C ALA A 84 2.68 -1.99 -26.60
N ARG A 85 2.57 -2.43 -25.34
CA ARG A 85 1.81 -3.62 -24.89
C ARG A 85 0.31 -3.35 -24.72
N GLY A 86 -0.18 -2.14 -25.02
CA GLY A 86 -1.60 -1.79 -24.97
C GLY A 86 -2.09 -1.32 -23.59
N PHE A 87 -1.21 -1.19 -22.61
CA PHE A 87 -1.56 -0.67 -21.29
C PHE A 87 -1.72 0.85 -21.32
N VAL A 88 -2.73 1.33 -20.59
CA VAL A 88 -2.87 2.74 -20.25
C VAL A 88 -1.93 3.05 -19.09
N VAL A 89 -1.15 4.12 -19.21
CA VAL A 89 -0.27 4.59 -18.14
C VAL A 89 -0.98 5.75 -17.44
N GLU A 90 -1.44 5.49 -16.22
CA GLU A 90 -2.01 6.51 -15.36
C GLU A 90 -0.96 6.98 -14.37
N GLN A 91 -0.67 8.27 -14.37
CA GLN A 91 0.10 8.85 -13.28
C GLN A 91 -0.84 9.10 -12.10
N ALA A 92 -0.40 8.76 -10.90
CA ALA A 92 -1.06 9.09 -9.64
C ALA A 92 -0.97 10.60 -9.35
N ARG A 93 -1.33 11.46 -10.31
CA ARG A 93 -1.28 12.92 -10.13
C ARG A 93 -2.25 13.28 -9.03
N GLY A 94 -1.70 13.75 -7.93
CA GLY A 94 -2.48 14.59 -7.05
C GLY A 94 -2.75 15.90 -7.81
N GLY A 95 -4.02 16.24 -8.10
CA GLY A 95 -4.35 17.57 -8.61
C GLY A 95 -3.90 18.64 -7.61
N ASP A 96 -2.83 19.38 -7.92
CA ASP A 96 -2.23 20.44 -7.09
C ASP A 96 -2.23 20.13 -5.57
N PHE A 97 -1.62 19.01 -5.17
CA PHE A 97 -1.56 18.53 -3.77
C PHE A 97 -0.56 19.31 -2.90
N PHE A 98 -0.40 20.62 -3.11
CA PHE A 98 0.35 21.44 -2.16
C PHE A 98 -0.45 21.58 -0.87
N GLY A 99 -0.12 20.78 0.14
CA GLY A 99 -0.71 20.81 1.48
C GLY A 99 -1.76 19.74 1.79
N ALA A 100 -1.91 18.71 0.95
CA ALA A 100 -2.80 17.59 1.22
C ALA A 100 -2.32 16.76 2.44
N SER A 101 -3.26 16.30 3.27
CA SER A 101 -2.92 15.49 4.43
C SER A 101 -2.44 14.09 4.02
N SER A 102 -1.76 13.39 4.92
CA SER A 102 -1.41 11.98 4.70
C SER A 102 -2.64 11.11 4.46
N ASP A 103 -3.79 11.46 5.03
CA ASP A 103 -5.04 10.72 4.87
C ASP A 103 -5.62 10.91 3.47
N ASP A 104 -5.60 12.14 2.94
CA ASP A 104 -6.07 12.43 1.58
C ASP A 104 -5.24 11.67 0.54
N ARG A 105 -3.91 11.65 0.73
CA ARG A 105 -2.99 10.91 -0.13
C ARG A 105 -3.23 9.40 -0.08
N SER A 106 -3.46 8.86 1.12
CA SER A 106 -3.77 7.44 1.32
C SER A 106 -5.07 7.04 0.62
N GLN A 107 -6.11 7.87 0.74
CA GLN A 107 -7.39 7.66 0.05
C GLN A 107 -7.24 7.76 -1.47
N ALA A 108 -6.44 8.72 -1.97
CA ALA A 108 -6.18 8.88 -3.39
C ALA A 108 -5.44 7.68 -4.00
N LEU A 109 -4.40 7.17 -3.30
CA LEU A 109 -3.68 5.97 -3.73
C LEU A 109 -4.61 4.76 -3.75
N ALA A 110 -5.35 4.52 -2.66
CA ALA A 110 -6.28 3.41 -2.56
C ALA A 110 -7.39 3.48 -3.62
N ALA A 111 -7.85 4.68 -3.99
CA ALA A 111 -8.82 4.85 -5.06
C ALA A 111 -8.26 4.49 -6.43
N ARG A 112 -7.04 4.93 -6.76
CA ARG A 112 -6.40 4.67 -8.05
C ARG A 112 -5.94 3.22 -8.21
N LEU A 113 -5.54 2.55 -7.12
CA LEU A 113 -5.20 1.12 -7.18
C LEU A 113 -6.38 0.23 -7.59
N ARG A 114 -7.63 0.70 -7.41
CA ARG A 114 -8.84 -0.06 -7.81
C ARG A 114 -9.01 -0.18 -9.31
N SER A 115 -8.56 0.81 -10.08
CA SER A 115 -8.59 0.78 -11.56
C SER A 115 -7.32 0.20 -12.16
N ALA A 116 -6.28 -0.03 -11.35
CA ALA A 116 -4.98 -0.48 -11.81
C ALA A 116 -4.90 -2.01 -11.91
N ASP A 117 -4.03 -2.48 -12.80
CA ASP A 117 -3.61 -3.88 -12.91
C ASP A 117 -2.17 -4.06 -12.40
N ALA A 118 -1.38 -2.99 -12.50
CA ALA A 118 -0.01 -2.92 -12.03
C ALA A 118 0.30 -1.57 -11.38
N TYR A 119 1.29 -1.56 -10.49
CA TYR A 119 1.76 -0.37 -9.77
C TYR A 119 3.28 -0.25 -9.86
N LEU A 120 3.75 0.96 -10.18
CA LEU A 120 5.16 1.30 -10.26
C LEU A 120 5.48 2.42 -9.27
N SER A 121 6.44 2.21 -8.38
CA SER A 121 7.05 3.29 -7.58
C SER A 121 8.55 3.28 -7.74
N VAL A 122 9.08 4.40 -8.25
CA VAL A 122 10.51 4.61 -8.47
C VAL A 122 10.95 5.75 -7.57
N LEU A 123 11.98 5.52 -6.76
CA LEU A 123 12.63 6.53 -5.92
C LEU A 123 11.64 7.44 -5.14
N PRO A 124 10.66 6.90 -4.39
CA PRO A 124 9.72 7.74 -3.65
C PRO A 124 10.48 8.60 -2.63
N GLY A 125 10.28 9.92 -2.67
CA GLY A 125 10.91 10.87 -1.74
C GLY A 125 10.20 10.97 -0.38
N ALA A 126 8.92 10.62 -0.32
CA ALA A 126 8.09 10.61 0.88
C ALA A 126 7.82 9.18 1.38
N SER A 127 7.59 9.05 2.69
CA SER A 127 7.26 7.77 3.32
C SER A 127 5.82 7.34 3.03
N PHE A 128 5.63 6.05 2.78
CA PHE A 128 4.30 5.45 2.72
C PHE A 128 3.70 5.35 4.12
N SER A 129 2.44 5.75 4.27
CA SER A 129 1.67 5.59 5.51
C SER A 129 1.27 4.12 5.70
N SER A 130 0.90 3.72 6.92
CA SER A 130 0.39 2.37 7.17
C SER A 130 -0.85 2.04 6.32
N ALA A 131 -1.71 3.03 6.05
CA ALA A 131 -2.89 2.86 5.21
C ALA A 131 -2.51 2.65 3.73
N GLU A 132 -1.48 3.35 3.24
CA GLU A 132 -0.96 3.16 1.88
C GLU A 132 -0.29 1.79 1.72
N VAL A 133 0.53 1.40 2.70
CA VAL A 133 1.16 0.07 2.71
C VAL A 133 0.10 -1.03 2.68
N GLU A 134 -0.98 -0.89 3.46
CA GLU A 134 -2.06 -1.88 3.44
C GLU A 134 -2.83 -1.87 2.12
N ALA A 135 -3.07 -0.69 1.52
CA ALA A 135 -3.70 -0.60 0.20
C ALA A 135 -2.88 -1.32 -0.88
N VAL A 136 -1.55 -1.17 -0.90
CA VAL A 136 -0.68 -1.86 -1.85
C VAL A 136 -0.60 -3.37 -1.54
N ARG A 137 -0.61 -3.78 -0.27
CA ARG A 137 -0.67 -5.20 0.11
C ARG A 137 -1.97 -5.85 -0.36
N ASP A 138 -3.09 -5.20 -0.14
CA ASP A 138 -4.40 -5.66 -0.58
C ASP A 138 -4.44 -5.78 -2.11
N PHE A 139 -3.93 -4.76 -2.81
CA PHE A 139 -3.75 -4.80 -4.26
C PHE A 139 -2.95 -6.02 -4.75
N VAL A 140 -1.83 -6.34 -4.10
CA VAL A 140 -1.01 -7.52 -4.40
C VAL A 140 -1.74 -8.83 -4.08
N ARG A 141 -2.47 -8.90 -2.95
CA ARG A 141 -3.31 -10.07 -2.59
C ARG A 141 -4.31 -10.38 -3.70
N HIS A 142 -4.88 -9.35 -4.32
CA HIS A 142 -5.88 -9.47 -5.38
C HIS A 142 -5.33 -9.56 -6.81
N GLY A 143 -4.03 -9.85 -6.97
CA GLY A 143 -3.44 -10.17 -8.29
C GLY A 143 -2.62 -9.03 -8.90
N GLY A 144 -2.63 -7.85 -8.30
CA GLY A 144 -1.86 -6.71 -8.76
C GLY A 144 -0.35 -7.00 -8.79
N LYS A 145 0.31 -6.54 -9.86
CA LYS A 145 1.78 -6.59 -9.99
C LYS A 145 2.39 -5.29 -9.50
N VAL A 146 3.47 -5.37 -8.73
CA VAL A 146 4.19 -4.20 -8.23
C VAL A 146 5.64 -4.25 -8.69
N LEU A 147 6.16 -3.12 -9.15
CA LEU A 147 7.58 -2.87 -9.37
C LEU A 147 8.03 -1.69 -8.51
N LEU A 148 9.03 -1.94 -7.67
CA LEU A 148 9.65 -0.98 -6.78
C LEU A 148 11.11 -0.80 -7.19
N VAL A 149 11.55 0.44 -7.41
CA VAL A 149 12.90 0.71 -7.92
C VAL A 149 13.61 1.73 -7.05
N ALA A 150 14.77 1.32 -6.55
CA ALA A 150 15.73 2.15 -5.81
C ALA A 150 16.94 2.49 -6.69
N ASP A 151 17.83 3.33 -6.16
CA ASP A 151 19.10 3.70 -6.78
C ASP A 151 20.02 4.22 -5.67
N ALA A 152 21.23 3.65 -5.53
CA ALA A 152 22.11 4.00 -4.40
C ALA A 152 22.58 5.46 -4.44
N THR A 153 22.55 6.09 -5.63
CA THR A 153 23.06 7.44 -5.85
C THR A 153 22.01 8.51 -5.58
N ARG A 154 20.75 8.11 -5.33
CA ARG A 154 19.61 9.03 -5.23
C ARG A 154 18.84 8.82 -3.92
N PRO A 155 18.48 9.88 -3.19
CA PRO A 155 17.73 9.75 -1.95
C PRO A 155 16.33 9.20 -2.21
N HIS A 156 15.89 8.21 -1.40
CA HIS A 156 14.55 7.66 -1.45
C HIS A 156 14.09 7.09 -0.10
N ARG A 157 12.80 6.77 -0.01
CA ARG A 157 12.10 6.19 1.14
C ARG A 157 11.47 4.83 0.81
N LEU A 158 11.94 4.15 -0.25
CA LEU A 158 11.38 2.90 -0.76
C LEU A 158 11.18 1.82 0.31
N ASN A 159 12.09 1.73 1.29
CA ASN A 159 12.01 0.77 2.41
C ASN A 159 10.75 0.90 3.27
N THR A 160 10.06 2.04 3.24
CA THR A 160 8.77 2.23 3.92
C THR A 160 7.65 1.39 3.30
N LEU A 161 7.80 0.98 2.04
CA LEU A 161 6.91 0.05 1.36
C LEU A 161 7.54 -1.32 1.12
N SER A 162 8.78 -1.40 0.61
CA SER A 162 9.39 -2.68 0.21
C SER A 162 9.55 -3.65 1.38
N SER A 163 9.87 -3.14 2.59
CA SER A 163 10.05 -3.97 3.78
C SER A 163 8.75 -4.68 4.19
N ALA A 164 7.59 -4.11 3.82
CA ALA A 164 6.29 -4.73 4.04
C ALA A 164 6.11 -6.05 3.25
N PHE A 165 6.94 -6.26 2.22
CA PHE A 165 7.02 -7.48 1.40
C PHE A 165 8.26 -8.32 1.71
N GLY A 166 9.00 -8.02 2.78
CA GLY A 166 10.18 -8.77 3.19
C GLY A 166 11.44 -8.49 2.37
N ILE A 167 11.49 -7.35 1.67
CA ILE A 167 12.67 -6.91 0.91
C ILE A 167 13.12 -5.53 1.40
N THR A 168 14.37 -5.42 1.80
CA THR A 168 14.99 -4.17 2.24
C THR A 168 16.14 -3.81 1.31
N VAL A 169 16.14 -2.59 0.79
CA VAL A 169 17.26 -2.00 0.07
C VAL A 169 18.27 -1.49 1.09
N GLU A 170 19.48 -2.03 1.08
CA GLU A 170 20.54 -1.59 1.98
C GLU A 170 21.05 -0.20 1.57
N SER A 171 21.53 0.58 2.52
CA SER A 171 22.11 1.92 2.26
C SER A 171 23.57 1.81 1.81
N ASP A 172 23.83 0.96 0.82
CA ASP A 172 25.12 0.70 0.22
C ASP A 172 25.10 0.94 -1.30
N TYR A 173 26.28 0.83 -1.90
CA TYR A 173 26.43 0.63 -3.33
C TYR A 173 27.29 -0.61 -3.56
N LEU A 174 26.92 -1.39 -4.57
CA LEU A 174 27.68 -2.54 -5.00
C LEU A 174 28.79 -2.12 -5.97
N TYR A 175 29.93 -2.79 -5.87
CA TYR A 175 31.03 -2.63 -6.80
C TYR A 175 31.73 -3.95 -7.09
N ASN A 176 32.36 -4.04 -8.25
CA ASN A 176 33.08 -5.23 -8.69
C ASN A 176 34.49 -4.88 -9.15
N VAL A 177 35.48 -5.57 -8.58
CA VAL A 177 36.90 -5.30 -8.86
C VAL A 177 37.43 -6.00 -10.12
N LYS A 178 36.61 -6.84 -10.77
CA LYS A 178 36.97 -7.57 -12.00
C LYS A 178 35.98 -7.38 -13.15
N GLU A 179 34.71 -7.66 -12.91
CA GLU A 179 33.63 -7.64 -13.91
C GLU A 179 32.86 -6.32 -13.81
N HIS A 180 33.42 -5.25 -14.38
CA HIS A 180 32.83 -3.92 -14.35
C HIS A 180 32.99 -3.16 -15.67
N ASP A 181 32.11 -2.18 -15.89
CA ASP A 181 32.06 -1.36 -17.09
C ASP A 181 32.76 0.00 -16.87
N ALA A 182 34.07 0.05 -17.13
CA ALA A 182 34.98 1.20 -17.00
C ALA A 182 35.11 1.83 -15.60
N ASN A 183 34.11 1.68 -14.74
CA ASN A 183 34.03 2.09 -13.36
C ASN A 183 33.62 0.88 -12.52
N PHE A 184 34.34 0.60 -11.43
CA PHE A 184 34.10 -0.53 -10.53
C PHE A 184 32.67 -0.55 -9.96
N GLN A 185 31.97 0.59 -9.88
CA GLN A 185 30.58 0.68 -9.45
C GLN A 185 29.55 0.28 -10.54
N ASN A 186 29.98 0.22 -11.80
CA ASN A 186 29.15 -0.25 -12.91
C ASN A 186 29.30 -1.76 -13.03
N VAL A 187 28.55 -2.49 -12.21
CA VAL A 187 28.73 -3.94 -12.03
C VAL A 187 28.05 -4.70 -13.17
N ILE A 188 28.79 -5.66 -13.74
CA ILE A 188 28.26 -6.59 -14.75
C ILE A 188 27.73 -7.83 -14.04
N TYR A 189 26.44 -8.11 -14.21
CA TYR A 189 25.78 -9.28 -13.64
C TYR A 189 25.56 -10.35 -14.72
N ARG A 190 25.91 -11.60 -14.39
CA ARG A 190 25.75 -12.79 -15.26
C ARG A 190 25.02 -13.95 -14.57
N SER A 191 24.76 -13.82 -13.27
CA SER A 191 24.13 -14.85 -12.47
C SER A 191 22.67 -14.50 -12.22
N PHE A 192 21.78 -15.30 -12.79
CA PHE A 192 20.34 -15.06 -12.78
C PHE A 192 19.60 -16.30 -12.29
N ARG A 193 18.60 -16.10 -11.42
CA ARG A 193 17.60 -17.14 -11.16
C ARG A 193 16.68 -17.25 -12.37
N SER A 194 16.24 -18.46 -12.73
CA SER A 194 15.21 -18.64 -13.76
C SER A 194 13.89 -17.97 -13.33
N HIS A 195 13.46 -16.96 -14.09
CA HIS A 195 12.26 -16.17 -13.82
C HIS A 195 11.83 -15.42 -15.10
N PRO A 196 10.55 -15.07 -15.29
CA PRO A 196 10.11 -14.29 -16.45
C PRO A 196 10.89 -12.98 -16.67
N VAL A 197 11.23 -12.27 -15.58
CA VAL A 197 12.02 -11.01 -15.61
C VAL A 197 13.45 -11.22 -16.11
N THR A 198 14.07 -12.37 -15.82
CA THR A 198 15.47 -12.67 -16.17
C THR A 198 15.61 -13.53 -17.43
N ARG A 199 14.49 -13.80 -18.11
CA ARG A 199 14.44 -14.70 -19.26
C ARG A 199 15.30 -14.17 -20.41
N GLY A 200 16.21 -15.03 -20.89
CA GLY A 200 17.05 -14.74 -22.06
C GLY A 200 18.23 -13.80 -21.79
N LEU A 201 18.38 -13.30 -20.56
CA LEU A 201 19.52 -12.47 -20.18
C LEU A 201 20.82 -13.28 -20.16
N LYS A 202 21.86 -12.74 -20.77
CA LYS A 202 23.25 -13.25 -20.71
C LYS A 202 24.10 -12.36 -19.81
N GLN A 203 23.91 -11.05 -19.89
CA GLN A 203 24.55 -10.08 -19.01
C GLN A 203 23.76 -8.77 -18.95
N VAL A 204 23.68 -8.18 -17.75
CA VAL A 204 23.14 -6.83 -17.54
C VAL A 204 24.16 -5.99 -16.78
N ILE A 205 24.10 -4.67 -16.94
CA ILE A 205 25.00 -3.73 -16.28
C ILE A 205 24.16 -2.78 -15.46
N PHE A 206 24.41 -2.74 -14.15
CA PHE A 206 23.79 -1.77 -13.25
C PHE A 206 24.81 -0.74 -12.79
N TYR A 207 24.36 0.50 -12.63
CA TYR A 207 25.22 1.67 -12.49
C TYR A 207 25.12 2.20 -11.05
N ALA A 208 25.95 1.65 -10.16
CA ALA A 208 25.93 1.90 -8.71
C ALA A 208 24.63 1.46 -8.02
N GLY A 209 24.20 0.21 -8.27
CA GLY A 209 23.02 -0.36 -7.59
C GLY A 209 23.27 -0.74 -6.14
N SER A 210 22.23 -0.63 -5.30
CA SER A 210 22.25 -1.10 -3.90
C SER A 210 22.04 -2.60 -3.78
N SER A 211 22.53 -3.19 -2.70
CA SER A 211 22.24 -4.57 -2.35
C SER A 211 20.86 -4.70 -1.69
N LEU A 212 20.22 -5.84 -1.88
CA LEU A 212 18.92 -6.17 -1.33
C LEU A 212 19.05 -7.29 -0.30
N ARG A 213 18.50 -7.05 0.89
CA ARG A 213 18.21 -8.11 1.86
C ARG A 213 16.82 -8.65 1.57
N THR A 214 16.72 -9.96 1.35
CA THR A 214 15.45 -10.62 1.05
C THR A 214 15.39 -12.00 1.68
N THR A 215 14.22 -12.37 2.18
CA THR A 215 13.87 -13.75 2.55
C THR A 215 13.00 -14.44 1.50
N ALA A 216 12.52 -13.68 0.51
CA ALA A 216 11.55 -14.11 -0.50
C ALA A 216 12.20 -14.55 -1.84
N GLY A 217 13.48 -14.19 -2.04
CA GLY A 217 14.37 -14.81 -3.02
C GLY A 217 14.88 -13.86 -4.11
N GLY A 218 16.20 -13.86 -4.30
CA GLY A 218 16.91 -13.03 -5.28
C GLY A 218 16.74 -13.50 -6.73
N LEU A 219 16.86 -12.55 -7.66
CA LEU A 219 16.76 -12.73 -9.10
C LEU A 219 18.09 -12.49 -9.82
N ILE A 220 18.82 -11.44 -9.43
CA ILE A 220 20.08 -11.02 -10.03
C ILE A 220 21.14 -10.98 -8.93
N PHE A 221 22.22 -11.73 -9.12
CA PHE A 221 23.25 -11.95 -8.11
C PHE A 221 24.62 -11.48 -8.58
N GLY A 222 25.34 -10.79 -7.70
CA GLY A 222 26.76 -10.53 -7.86
C GLY A 222 27.59 -11.82 -7.88
N ASP A 223 28.84 -11.72 -8.30
CA ASP A 223 29.80 -12.82 -8.28
C ASP A 223 30.70 -12.78 -7.04
N ALA A 224 31.72 -13.63 -7.01
CA ALA A 224 32.70 -13.69 -5.90
C ALA A 224 33.59 -12.44 -5.75
N ASN A 225 33.56 -11.54 -6.74
CA ASN A 225 34.31 -10.29 -6.79
C ASN A 225 33.39 -9.06 -6.69
N THR A 226 32.12 -9.26 -6.33
CA THR A 226 31.17 -8.18 -6.04
C THR A 226 31.14 -7.92 -4.55
N PHE A 227 31.32 -6.65 -4.17
CA PHE A 227 31.48 -6.16 -2.82
C PHE A 227 30.44 -5.07 -2.54
N SER A 228 30.10 -4.87 -1.27
CA SER A 228 29.30 -3.74 -0.81
C SER A 228 30.21 -2.69 -0.18
N SER A 229 29.85 -1.42 -0.30
CA SER A 229 30.53 -0.32 0.39
C SER A 229 30.38 -0.37 1.92
N LEU A 230 29.43 -1.16 2.44
CA LEU A 230 29.26 -1.40 3.87
C LEU A 230 29.87 -2.73 4.33
N VAL A 231 29.92 -3.73 3.46
CA VAL A 231 30.39 -5.08 3.79
C VAL A 231 31.24 -5.63 2.65
N GLU A 232 32.51 -5.91 2.94
CA GLU A 232 33.43 -6.45 1.93
C GLU A 232 33.07 -7.88 1.50
N ARG A 233 32.56 -8.75 2.38
CA ARG A 233 32.14 -10.10 1.96
C ARG A 233 31.03 -10.66 2.83
N GLY A 234 29.96 -11.13 2.18
CA GLY A 234 28.89 -11.89 2.81
C GLY A 234 29.08 -13.41 2.63
N PRO A 235 28.40 -14.24 3.44
CA PRO A 235 28.35 -15.70 3.24
C PRO A 235 27.60 -16.11 1.96
N THR A 236 26.82 -15.20 1.39
CA THR A 236 26.05 -15.38 0.16
C THR A 236 26.34 -14.25 -0.83
N PRO A 237 26.19 -14.48 -2.14
CA PRO A 237 26.29 -13.41 -3.13
C PRO A 237 25.32 -12.26 -2.84
N PHE A 238 25.74 -11.02 -3.11
CA PHE A 238 24.86 -9.86 -3.03
C PHE A 238 23.75 -9.95 -4.09
N VAL A 239 22.54 -9.53 -3.71
CA VAL A 239 21.36 -9.53 -4.56
C VAL A 239 21.07 -8.09 -4.97
N ASN A 240 20.81 -7.81 -6.24
CA ASN A 240 20.40 -6.47 -6.69
C ASN A 240 18.93 -6.42 -7.14
N ALA A 241 18.37 -7.55 -7.55
CA ALA A 241 16.94 -7.67 -7.85
C ALA A 241 16.36 -8.83 -7.06
N ALA A 242 15.17 -8.66 -6.50
CA ALA A 242 14.49 -9.70 -5.72
C ALA A 242 12.99 -9.72 -6.03
N GLU A 243 12.38 -10.88 -5.82
CA GLU A 243 10.92 -11.03 -5.88
C GLU A 243 10.32 -11.27 -4.50
N ALA A 244 9.05 -10.92 -4.35
CA ALA A 244 8.21 -11.30 -3.22
C ALA A 244 6.78 -11.60 -3.66
N ALA A 245 5.97 -12.11 -2.72
CA ALA A 245 4.56 -12.42 -2.91
C ALA A 245 4.29 -13.31 -4.13
N ASN A 246 5.05 -14.41 -4.27
CA ASN A 246 4.96 -15.36 -5.39
C ASN A 246 5.11 -14.68 -6.75
N GLY A 247 6.15 -13.85 -6.90
CA GLY A 247 6.45 -13.12 -8.12
C GLY A 247 5.42 -12.06 -8.46
N ARG A 248 4.78 -11.43 -7.47
CA ARG A 248 3.87 -10.28 -7.66
C ARG A 248 4.48 -8.95 -7.26
N VAL A 249 5.61 -8.97 -6.57
CA VAL A 249 6.39 -7.78 -6.24
C VAL A 249 7.81 -8.00 -6.70
N ILE A 250 8.34 -7.06 -7.47
CA ILE A 250 9.74 -7.01 -7.88
C ILE A 250 10.36 -5.76 -7.27
N VAL A 251 11.52 -5.91 -6.64
CA VAL A 251 12.32 -4.79 -6.13
C VAL A 251 13.66 -4.80 -6.84
N LEU A 252 14.07 -3.63 -7.35
CA LEU A 252 15.35 -3.40 -8.01
C LEU A 252 16.18 -2.39 -7.21
N GLY A 253 17.47 -2.64 -7.07
CA GLY A 253 18.42 -1.77 -6.38
C GLY A 253 19.06 -0.70 -7.26
N ASP A 254 18.77 -0.68 -8.56
CA ASP A 254 19.26 0.30 -9.53
C ASP A 254 18.14 0.77 -10.44
N PHE A 255 18.06 2.09 -10.68
CA PHE A 255 17.18 2.69 -11.68
C PHE A 255 17.94 3.09 -12.94
N THR A 256 19.22 3.44 -12.79
CA THR A 256 20.01 4.12 -13.83
C THR A 256 20.11 3.29 -15.12
N PHE A 257 20.17 1.95 -15.03
CA PHE A 257 20.16 1.05 -16.20
C PHE A 257 18.93 1.21 -17.11
N MET A 258 17.84 1.80 -16.63
CA MET A 258 16.60 2.01 -17.40
C MET A 258 16.64 3.28 -18.27
N THR A 259 17.60 4.18 -18.03
CA THR A 259 17.68 5.50 -18.68
C THR A 259 18.63 5.49 -19.88
N ASP A 260 18.50 6.47 -20.77
CA ASP A 260 19.45 6.66 -21.88
C ASP A 260 20.79 7.21 -21.35
N PRO A 261 21.95 6.75 -21.85
CA PRO A 261 22.16 5.69 -22.86
C PRO A 261 22.31 4.28 -22.24
N TYR A 262 22.18 4.14 -20.92
CA TYR A 262 22.47 2.92 -20.17
C TYR A 262 21.55 1.74 -20.49
N ASN A 263 20.31 2.02 -20.89
CA ASN A 263 19.38 1.02 -21.39
C ASN A 263 19.89 0.26 -22.63
N ALA A 264 20.73 0.92 -23.44
CA ALA A 264 21.36 0.35 -24.63
C ALA A 264 22.68 -0.36 -24.33
N SER A 265 23.00 -0.64 -23.07
CA SER A 265 24.18 -1.42 -22.70
C SER A 265 23.82 -2.88 -22.43
N ALA A 266 24.61 -3.81 -22.97
CA ALA A 266 24.43 -5.25 -22.79
C ALA A 266 22.97 -5.71 -23.06
N ASP A 267 22.38 -6.53 -22.19
CA ASP A 267 20.97 -6.96 -22.28
C ASP A 267 20.02 -6.08 -21.46
N ASN A 268 20.40 -4.85 -21.08
CA ASN A 268 19.54 -3.97 -20.28
C ASN A 268 18.21 -3.70 -20.99
N ASN A 269 18.23 -3.49 -22.31
CA ASN A 269 17.01 -3.40 -23.11
C ASN A 269 16.15 -4.67 -23.01
N LEU A 270 16.72 -5.87 -22.99
CA LEU A 270 15.92 -7.09 -22.82
C LEU A 270 15.32 -7.17 -21.41
N LEU A 271 16.07 -6.79 -20.36
CA LEU A 271 15.56 -6.75 -18.99
C LEU A 271 14.39 -5.76 -18.84
N ILE A 272 14.52 -4.55 -19.38
CA ILE A 272 13.46 -3.54 -19.40
C ILE A 272 12.21 -4.08 -20.13
N SER A 273 12.41 -4.85 -21.21
CA SER A 273 11.32 -5.52 -21.92
C SER A 273 10.62 -6.58 -21.07
N ASN A 274 11.38 -7.43 -20.41
CA ASN A 274 10.84 -8.47 -19.52
C ASN A 274 10.11 -7.86 -18.31
N LEU A 275 10.59 -6.72 -17.78
CA LEU A 275 9.89 -5.97 -16.73
C LEU A 275 8.57 -5.38 -17.25
N ALA A 276 8.53 -4.91 -18.49
CA ALA A 276 7.30 -4.45 -19.13
C ALA A 276 6.32 -5.61 -19.38
N ASP A 277 6.79 -6.77 -19.83
CA ASP A 277 5.97 -7.99 -19.91
C ASP A 277 5.39 -8.35 -18.52
N TYR A 278 6.25 -8.38 -17.50
CA TYR A 278 5.86 -8.69 -16.13
C TYR A 278 4.72 -7.80 -15.60
N LEU A 279 4.78 -6.49 -15.82
CA LEU A 279 3.73 -5.57 -15.40
C LEU A 279 2.46 -5.67 -16.25
N THR A 280 2.54 -6.19 -17.48
CA THR A 280 1.41 -6.23 -18.43
C THR A 280 0.74 -7.58 -18.55
N THR A 281 1.19 -8.58 -17.78
CA THR A 281 0.56 -9.90 -17.67
C THR A 281 -0.11 -10.10 -16.30
N SER A 282 -0.86 -9.10 -15.83
CA SER A 282 -1.59 -9.20 -14.56
C SER A 282 -2.81 -10.12 -14.68
N GLU A 283 -3.04 -10.95 -13.68
CA GLU A 283 -4.24 -11.80 -13.53
C GLU A 283 -5.08 -11.27 -12.36
N ARG A 284 -5.34 -9.97 -12.36
CA ARG A 284 -6.03 -9.31 -11.26
C ARG A 284 -7.49 -9.80 -11.18
N THR A 285 -7.89 -10.23 -9.98
CA THR A 285 -9.29 -10.52 -9.67
C THR A 285 -9.93 -9.26 -9.12
N PHE A 286 -10.79 -8.63 -9.89
CA PHE A 286 -11.51 -7.46 -9.42
C PHE A 286 -12.66 -7.84 -8.49
N LEU A 287 -12.80 -7.08 -7.41
CA LEU A 287 -13.72 -7.32 -6.31
C LEU A 287 -14.85 -6.28 -6.26
N LEU A 288 -15.84 -6.50 -5.40
CA LEU A 288 -16.90 -5.51 -5.16
C LEU A 288 -16.31 -4.17 -4.68
N ALA A 289 -15.23 -4.20 -3.91
CA ALA A 289 -14.50 -3.01 -3.48
C ALA A 289 -13.95 -2.18 -4.65
N ASP A 290 -13.74 -2.78 -5.81
CA ASP A 290 -13.21 -2.14 -7.02
C ASP A 290 -14.29 -1.46 -7.86
N PHE A 291 -15.57 -1.46 -7.42
CA PHE A 291 -16.64 -0.79 -8.16
C PHE A 291 -16.24 0.65 -8.56
N PRO A 292 -16.47 1.05 -9.83
CA PRO A 292 -17.10 0.30 -10.93
C PRO A 292 -16.11 -0.41 -11.89
N HIS A 293 -14.84 -0.53 -11.52
CA HIS A 293 -13.75 -0.88 -12.43
C HIS A 293 -13.70 -2.36 -12.84
N PHE A 294 -14.38 -3.25 -12.11
CA PHE A 294 -14.55 -4.64 -12.55
C PHE A 294 -15.40 -4.77 -13.82
N PHE A 295 -16.23 -3.77 -14.14
CA PHE A 295 -17.03 -3.82 -15.36
C PHE A 295 -16.18 -3.61 -16.62
N GLN A 296 -16.58 -4.27 -17.69
CA GLN A 296 -16.11 -4.03 -19.05
C GLN A 296 -16.64 -2.68 -19.59
N ASP A 297 -16.42 -2.41 -20.88
CA ASP A 297 -16.76 -1.11 -21.49
C ASP A 297 -18.28 -0.87 -21.58
N THR A 298 -19.09 -1.93 -21.70
CA THR A 298 -20.54 -1.85 -21.87
C THR A 298 -21.26 -2.48 -20.67
N VAL A 299 -22.16 -1.72 -20.04
CA VAL A 299 -22.90 -2.16 -18.85
C VAL A 299 -24.38 -1.86 -19.01
N ASP A 300 -25.23 -2.83 -18.72
CA ASP A 300 -26.67 -2.65 -18.70
C ASP A 300 -27.15 -2.38 -17.27
N VAL A 301 -27.94 -1.34 -17.07
CA VAL A 301 -28.64 -1.09 -15.81
C VAL A 301 -30.05 -1.64 -15.94
N VAL A 302 -30.29 -2.78 -15.30
CA VAL A 302 -31.58 -3.47 -15.32
C VAL A 302 -32.41 -3.02 -14.12
N VAL A 303 -33.58 -2.45 -14.37
CA VAL A 303 -34.54 -2.09 -13.32
C VAL A 303 -35.62 -3.13 -13.16
N ALA A 304 -35.89 -3.51 -11.92
CA ALA A 304 -36.92 -4.49 -11.62
C ALA A 304 -38.34 -3.98 -11.90
N GLN A 305 -38.59 -2.67 -11.77
CA GLN A 305 -39.89 -2.03 -11.96
C GLN A 305 -39.74 -0.58 -12.44
N PRO A 306 -40.73 -0.01 -13.16
CA PRO A 306 -40.64 1.33 -13.76
C PRO A 306 -40.39 2.47 -12.77
N SER A 307 -40.86 2.35 -11.52
CA SER A 307 -40.70 3.41 -10.50
C SER A 307 -39.24 3.63 -10.10
N LEU A 308 -38.34 2.67 -10.38
CA LEU A 308 -36.92 2.76 -10.05
C LEU A 308 -36.08 3.52 -11.11
N VAL A 309 -36.71 4.12 -12.12
CA VAL A 309 -36.02 4.81 -13.22
C VAL A 309 -35.08 5.92 -12.73
N THR A 310 -35.42 6.60 -11.63
CA THR A 310 -34.56 7.64 -11.03
C THR A 310 -33.25 7.03 -10.50
N ALA A 311 -33.32 5.91 -9.77
CA ALA A 311 -32.13 5.22 -9.29
C ALA A 311 -31.27 4.70 -10.44
N ALA A 312 -31.89 4.22 -11.52
CA ALA A 312 -31.18 3.78 -12.72
C ALA A 312 -30.49 4.92 -13.46
N SER A 313 -31.12 6.10 -13.49
CA SER A 313 -30.53 7.29 -14.11
C SER A 313 -29.29 7.76 -13.35
N SER A 314 -29.35 7.76 -12.01
CA SER A 314 -28.18 8.03 -11.17
C SER A 314 -27.08 6.96 -11.33
N MET A 315 -27.44 5.68 -11.43
CA MET A 315 -26.48 4.60 -11.69
C MET A 315 -25.79 4.77 -13.05
N LYS A 316 -26.58 5.11 -14.08
CA LYS A 316 -26.05 5.40 -15.42
C LYS A 316 -25.06 6.56 -15.39
N GLU A 317 -25.34 7.62 -14.63
CA GLU A 317 -24.41 8.75 -14.47
C GLU A 317 -23.08 8.30 -13.85
N ILE A 318 -23.11 7.53 -12.75
CA ILE A 318 -21.91 7.01 -12.06
C ILE A 318 -21.03 6.19 -13.02
N LEU A 319 -21.63 5.28 -13.76
CA LEU A 319 -20.94 4.43 -14.71
C LEU A 319 -20.42 5.21 -15.93
N SER A 320 -21.17 6.21 -16.40
CA SER A 320 -20.76 7.06 -17.52
C SER A 320 -19.56 7.95 -17.16
N ILE A 321 -19.49 8.47 -15.94
CA ILE A 321 -18.31 9.18 -15.41
C ILE A 321 -17.07 8.28 -15.45
N SER A 322 -17.26 6.98 -15.23
CA SER A 322 -16.21 5.95 -15.32
C SER A 322 -15.99 5.43 -16.75
N GLN A 323 -16.40 6.23 -17.75
CA GLN A 323 -16.24 5.95 -19.19
C GLN A 323 -16.92 4.66 -19.67
N LYS A 324 -17.98 4.21 -18.99
CA LYS A 324 -18.77 3.06 -19.43
C LYS A 324 -19.89 3.49 -20.37
N SER A 325 -20.16 2.68 -21.39
CA SER A 325 -21.34 2.81 -22.24
C SER A 325 -22.53 2.10 -21.57
N VAL A 326 -23.59 2.86 -21.27
CA VAL A 326 -24.67 2.39 -20.39
C VAL A 326 -26.05 2.49 -21.03
N GLU A 327 -26.77 1.37 -21.01
CA GLU A 327 -28.17 1.25 -21.42
C GLU A 327 -29.04 0.90 -20.20
N ILE A 328 -30.21 1.53 -20.08
CA ILE A 328 -31.19 1.16 -19.05
C ILE A 328 -32.19 0.20 -19.69
N LYS A 329 -32.36 -0.98 -19.08
CA LYS A 329 -33.21 -2.07 -19.59
C LYS A 329 -34.15 -2.58 -18.50
N THR A 330 -35.18 -3.33 -18.92
CA THR A 330 -36.11 -4.03 -18.02
C THR A 330 -35.85 -5.53 -17.93
N ALA A 331 -34.92 -6.04 -18.75
CA ALA A 331 -34.51 -7.43 -18.79
C ALA A 331 -33.00 -7.53 -18.97
N GLU A 332 -32.43 -8.59 -18.42
CA GLU A 332 -31.00 -8.87 -18.42
C GLU A 332 -30.55 -9.46 -19.76
N ASP A 333 -29.37 -9.02 -20.24
CA ASP A 333 -28.66 -9.61 -21.36
C ASP A 333 -27.51 -10.49 -20.82
N PRO A 334 -27.53 -11.82 -21.06
CA PRO A 334 -26.54 -12.74 -20.51
C PRO A 334 -25.12 -12.54 -21.07
N LEU A 335 -24.94 -11.71 -22.09
CA LEU A 335 -23.65 -11.42 -22.70
C LEU A 335 -23.04 -10.09 -22.25
N ARG A 336 -23.79 -9.28 -21.49
CA ARG A 336 -23.36 -7.96 -21.05
C ARG A 336 -23.26 -7.90 -19.54
N ASP A 337 -22.28 -7.14 -19.07
CA ASP A 337 -22.18 -6.78 -17.66
C ASP A 337 -23.45 -6.06 -17.23
N THR A 338 -23.89 -6.31 -15.99
CA THR A 338 -25.20 -5.85 -15.53
C THR A 338 -25.14 -5.27 -14.12
N VAL A 339 -25.80 -4.13 -13.92
CA VAL A 339 -26.23 -3.67 -12.60
C VAL A 339 -27.73 -3.89 -12.49
N PHE A 340 -28.16 -4.79 -11.62
CA PHE A 340 -29.57 -4.97 -11.30
C PHE A 340 -29.96 -4.08 -10.12
N LEU A 341 -31.00 -3.27 -10.29
CA LEU A 341 -31.58 -2.41 -9.25
C LEU A 341 -33.00 -2.88 -8.94
N GLY A 342 -33.25 -3.28 -7.69
CA GLY A 342 -34.55 -3.80 -7.29
C GLY A 342 -34.87 -3.63 -5.80
N LEU A 343 -36.09 -3.97 -5.42
CA LEU A 343 -36.50 -4.02 -4.03
C LEU A 343 -36.48 -5.45 -3.49
N TRP A 344 -36.61 -5.64 -2.18
CA TRP A 344 -36.71 -6.98 -1.61
C TRP A 344 -37.94 -7.76 -2.12
N SER A 345 -38.97 -7.07 -2.62
CA SER A 345 -40.10 -7.69 -3.33
C SER A 345 -39.72 -8.26 -4.69
N ASP A 346 -38.60 -7.83 -5.29
CA ASP A 346 -38.09 -8.29 -6.58
C ASP A 346 -37.01 -9.37 -6.45
N ALA A 347 -36.70 -9.82 -5.23
CA ALA A 347 -35.59 -10.75 -4.97
C ALA A 347 -35.71 -12.08 -5.75
N GLU A 348 -36.92 -12.49 -6.11
CA GLU A 348 -37.16 -13.67 -6.96
C GLU A 348 -36.52 -13.54 -8.34
N LYS A 349 -36.48 -12.33 -8.92
CA LYS A 349 -35.89 -12.07 -10.25
C LYS A 349 -34.38 -12.29 -10.30
N VAL A 350 -33.71 -12.20 -9.15
CA VAL A 350 -32.26 -12.38 -9.02
C VAL A 350 -31.90 -13.50 -8.04
N GLN A 351 -32.84 -14.42 -7.79
CA GLN A 351 -32.66 -15.47 -6.79
C GLN A 351 -31.43 -16.34 -7.08
N GLN A 352 -31.09 -16.54 -8.37
CA GLN A 352 -29.88 -17.26 -8.77
C GLN A 352 -28.61 -16.63 -8.17
N TYR A 353 -28.44 -15.32 -8.32
CA TYR A 353 -27.28 -14.59 -7.81
C TYR A 353 -27.24 -14.56 -6.28
N LEU A 354 -28.40 -14.42 -5.64
CA LEU A 354 -28.49 -14.46 -4.18
C LEU A 354 -28.15 -15.86 -3.64
N ARG A 355 -28.60 -16.94 -4.30
CA ARG A 355 -28.28 -18.32 -3.90
C ARG A 355 -26.81 -18.64 -4.03
N ASP A 356 -26.15 -18.17 -5.09
CA ASP A 356 -24.71 -18.37 -5.29
C ASP A 356 -23.90 -17.77 -4.14
N GLN A 357 -24.36 -16.63 -3.62
CA GLN A 357 -23.79 -15.96 -2.44
C GLN A 357 -24.35 -16.48 -1.10
N ARG A 358 -25.21 -17.50 -1.14
CA ARG A 358 -25.91 -18.09 0.02
C ARG A 358 -26.69 -17.06 0.83
N ILE A 359 -27.26 -16.06 0.15
CA ILE A 359 -28.12 -15.04 0.72
C ILE A 359 -29.56 -15.53 0.68
N THR A 360 -30.27 -15.45 1.81
CA THR A 360 -31.69 -15.80 1.89
C THR A 360 -32.50 -14.67 2.50
N VAL A 361 -33.73 -14.50 2.04
CA VAL A 361 -34.62 -13.40 2.43
C VAL A 361 -35.96 -13.98 2.90
N ASN A 362 -36.05 -14.31 4.19
CA ASN A 362 -37.24 -14.90 4.81
C ASN A 362 -37.61 -14.13 6.08
N GLY A 363 -38.29 -12.97 5.93
CA GLY A 363 -38.57 -12.02 7.02
C GLY A 363 -37.34 -11.26 7.52
N VAL A 364 -36.18 -11.92 7.54
CA VAL A 364 -34.83 -11.39 7.78
C VAL A 364 -33.94 -11.65 6.57
N VAL A 365 -32.86 -10.88 6.44
CA VAL A 365 -31.79 -11.12 5.47
C VAL A 365 -30.70 -11.92 6.17
N ARG A 366 -30.39 -13.10 5.65
CA ARG A 366 -29.29 -13.94 6.15
C ARG A 366 -28.16 -13.99 5.14
N THR A 367 -26.94 -13.90 5.64
CA THR A 367 -25.72 -14.06 4.85
C THR A 367 -24.76 -15.01 5.56
N PRO A 368 -23.77 -15.61 4.87
CA PRO A 368 -22.77 -16.47 5.51
C PRO A 368 -21.87 -15.75 6.52
N PHE A 369 -21.82 -14.42 6.44
CA PHE A 369 -20.79 -13.61 7.11
C PHE A 369 -21.36 -12.72 8.22
N THR A 370 -22.69 -12.65 8.36
CA THR A 370 -23.37 -11.79 9.34
C THR A 370 -24.42 -12.57 10.12
N ALA A 371 -24.76 -12.07 11.31
CA ALA A 371 -25.99 -12.46 12.00
C ALA A 371 -27.22 -12.09 11.15
N ASP A 372 -28.40 -12.58 11.56
CA ASP A 372 -29.67 -12.25 10.93
C ASP A 372 -29.91 -10.73 10.94
N LEU A 373 -30.18 -10.17 9.76
CA LEU A 373 -30.35 -8.73 9.58
C LEU A 373 -31.82 -8.36 9.35
N ASN A 374 -32.23 -7.22 9.89
CA ASN A 374 -33.57 -6.69 9.70
C ASN A 374 -33.73 -6.17 8.26
N ARG A 375 -34.50 -6.91 7.46
CA ARG A 375 -34.82 -6.59 6.06
C ARG A 375 -35.30 -5.15 5.87
N ALA A 376 -36.02 -4.56 6.83
CA ALA A 376 -36.60 -3.23 6.70
C ALA A 376 -35.56 -2.11 6.54
N VAL A 377 -34.37 -2.30 7.11
CA VAL A 377 -33.29 -1.30 7.17
C VAL A 377 -32.03 -1.76 6.45
N THR A 378 -32.03 -2.94 5.85
CA THR A 378 -30.87 -3.53 5.20
C THR A 378 -30.88 -3.32 3.68
N GLN A 379 -29.73 -2.92 3.14
CA GLN A 379 -29.37 -2.89 1.74
C GLN A 379 -28.29 -3.96 1.48
N VAL A 380 -28.34 -4.59 0.31
CA VAL A 380 -27.34 -5.58 -0.11
C VAL A 380 -26.77 -5.22 -1.46
N PHE A 381 -25.45 -5.33 -1.56
CA PHE A 381 -24.66 -5.23 -2.78
C PHE A 381 -23.97 -6.57 -2.99
N SER A 382 -24.31 -7.27 -4.07
CA SER A 382 -23.80 -8.62 -4.34
C SER A 382 -23.21 -8.66 -5.74
N LEU A 383 -21.89 -8.89 -5.83
CA LEU A 383 -21.17 -9.07 -7.08
C LEU A 383 -21.05 -10.55 -7.42
N THR A 384 -21.49 -10.93 -8.61
CA THR A 384 -21.23 -12.25 -9.20
C THR A 384 -20.37 -12.09 -10.42
N SER A 385 -19.29 -12.86 -10.50
CA SER A 385 -18.34 -12.84 -11.62
C SER A 385 -18.22 -14.25 -12.20
N ALA A 386 -18.68 -14.45 -13.44
CA ALA A 386 -18.65 -15.76 -14.10
C ALA A 386 -18.32 -15.60 -15.58
N GLY A 387 -17.30 -16.33 -16.07
CA GLY A 387 -16.93 -16.30 -17.49
C GLY A 387 -16.51 -14.92 -18.02
N GLY A 388 -15.98 -14.05 -17.15
CA GLY A 388 -15.61 -12.66 -17.50
C GLY A 388 -16.77 -11.66 -17.49
N ARG A 389 -17.99 -12.12 -17.19
CA ARG A 389 -19.17 -11.28 -17.00
C ARG A 389 -19.36 -10.94 -15.52
N HIS A 390 -19.70 -9.69 -15.26
CA HIS A 390 -19.94 -9.16 -13.93
C HIS A 390 -21.39 -8.72 -13.76
N VAL A 391 -22.04 -9.22 -12.71
CA VAL A 391 -23.41 -8.85 -12.32
C VAL A 391 -23.39 -8.29 -10.90
N LEU A 392 -23.68 -7.00 -10.77
CA LEU A 392 -23.88 -6.33 -9.49
C LEU A 392 -25.37 -6.26 -9.19
N VAL A 393 -25.81 -6.98 -8.16
CA VAL A 393 -27.17 -6.89 -7.63
C VAL A 393 -27.19 -5.87 -6.50
N VAL A 394 -28.02 -4.84 -6.62
CA VAL A 394 -28.30 -3.86 -5.57
C VAL A 394 -29.77 -3.95 -5.20
N ILE A 395 -30.04 -4.43 -3.98
CA ILE A 395 -31.40 -4.59 -3.48
C ILE A 395 -31.56 -3.88 -2.13
N ALA A 396 -32.70 -3.21 -1.97
CA ALA A 396 -33.07 -2.52 -0.75
C ALA A 396 -34.55 -2.71 -0.40
N ASN A 397 -34.98 -2.20 0.76
CA ASN A 397 -36.35 -2.38 1.22
C ASN A 397 -37.39 -1.50 0.50
N ASN A 398 -37.00 -0.29 0.10
CA ASN A 398 -37.87 0.67 -0.57
C ASN A 398 -37.05 1.55 -1.51
N GLU A 399 -37.72 2.38 -2.31
CA GLU A 399 -37.08 3.23 -3.32
C GLU A 399 -36.12 4.28 -2.73
N THR A 400 -36.40 4.79 -1.54
CA THR A 400 -35.51 5.72 -0.84
C THR A 400 -34.20 5.02 -0.47
N HIS A 401 -34.29 3.86 0.19
CA HIS A 401 -33.11 3.08 0.51
C HIS A 401 -32.38 2.60 -0.74
N LEU A 402 -33.06 2.32 -1.86
CA LEU A 402 -32.37 1.96 -3.09
C LEU A 402 -31.57 3.15 -3.66
N ARG A 403 -32.13 4.37 -3.63
CA ARG A 403 -31.41 5.58 -4.02
C ARG A 403 -30.21 5.84 -3.11
N ASP A 404 -30.36 5.66 -1.81
CA ASP A 404 -29.25 5.77 -0.86
C ASP A 404 -28.15 4.73 -1.15
N ALA A 405 -28.52 3.51 -1.58
CA ALA A 405 -27.56 2.49 -1.98
C ALA A 405 -26.77 2.88 -3.24
N VAL A 406 -27.43 3.47 -4.24
CA VAL A 406 -26.77 4.02 -5.43
C VAL A 406 -25.83 5.18 -5.05
N GLU A 407 -26.25 6.03 -4.12
CA GLU A 407 -25.42 7.12 -3.59
C GLU A 407 -24.21 6.61 -2.80
N GLN A 408 -24.35 5.50 -2.08
CA GLN A 408 -23.23 4.83 -1.43
C GLN A 408 -22.23 4.27 -2.45
N LEU A 409 -22.69 3.75 -3.60
CA LEU A 409 -21.82 3.35 -4.70
C LEU A 409 -21.06 4.54 -5.30
N ARG A 410 -21.75 5.68 -5.49
CA ARG A 410 -21.15 6.94 -5.98
C ARG A 410 -20.04 7.45 -5.06
N THR A 411 -20.33 7.51 -3.76
CA THR A 411 -19.40 8.01 -2.74
C THR A 411 -18.37 6.99 -2.29
N GLY A 412 -18.61 5.71 -2.62
CA GLY A 412 -17.79 4.61 -2.14
C GLY A 412 -18.06 4.16 -0.71
N ASN A 413 -19.04 4.74 -0.04
CA ASN A 413 -19.40 4.44 1.36
C ASN A 413 -19.90 3.01 1.55
N PHE A 414 -20.39 2.34 0.51
CA PHE A 414 -20.80 0.93 0.55
C PHE A 414 -19.68 0.01 1.08
N ARG A 415 -18.41 0.41 0.89
CA ARG A 415 -17.23 -0.35 1.32
C ARG A 415 -17.17 -0.57 2.82
N ARG A 416 -17.79 0.31 3.62
CA ARG A 416 -17.90 0.15 5.08
C ARG A 416 -18.76 -1.05 5.47
N GLY A 417 -19.63 -1.49 4.56
CA GLY A 417 -20.47 -2.67 4.72
C GLY A 417 -19.88 -3.93 4.11
N LEU A 418 -18.65 -3.93 3.58
CA LEU A 418 -18.05 -5.13 3.00
C LEU A 418 -17.93 -6.23 4.07
N VAL A 419 -18.53 -7.38 3.79
CA VAL A 419 -18.46 -8.58 4.63
C VAL A 419 -17.70 -9.71 3.94
N SER A 420 -17.49 -9.59 2.62
CA SER A 420 -16.58 -10.39 1.81
C SER A 420 -16.16 -9.62 0.55
N ASP A 421 -15.28 -10.21 -0.25
CA ASP A 421 -14.82 -9.68 -1.54
C ASP A 421 -15.94 -9.40 -2.55
N THR A 422 -17.09 -10.07 -2.40
CA THR A 422 -18.21 -10.02 -3.35
C THR A 422 -19.51 -9.53 -2.72
N LEU A 423 -19.53 -9.27 -1.41
CA LEU A 423 -20.74 -8.92 -0.67
C LEU A 423 -20.51 -7.74 0.26
N ALA A 424 -21.34 -6.71 0.10
CA ALA A 424 -21.50 -5.65 1.07
C ALA A 424 -22.93 -5.61 1.58
N VAL A 425 -23.07 -5.37 2.88
CA VAL A 425 -24.35 -5.24 3.57
C VAL A 425 -24.33 -3.98 4.41
N PHE A 426 -25.32 -3.12 4.19
CA PHE A 426 -25.45 -1.85 4.91
C PHE A 426 -26.78 -1.84 5.64
N SER A 427 -26.78 -1.49 6.93
CA SER A 427 -28.00 -1.39 7.72
C SER A 427 -28.09 -0.04 8.39
N PHE A 428 -29.23 0.64 8.24
CA PHE A 428 -29.49 1.90 8.92
C PHE A 428 -29.92 1.64 10.37
N PRO A 429 -29.49 2.47 11.35
CA PRO A 429 -30.06 2.42 12.68
C PRO A 429 -31.56 2.75 12.58
N GLN A 430 -32.40 1.84 13.09
CA GLN A 430 -33.83 2.08 13.17
C GLN A 430 -34.07 3.25 14.13
N PRO A 431 -34.89 4.27 13.77
CA PRO A 431 -35.22 5.33 14.72
C PRO A 431 -35.90 4.72 15.94
N THR A 432 -35.33 4.97 17.12
CA THR A 432 -35.93 4.55 18.40
C THR A 432 -37.30 5.20 18.49
N PRO A 433 -38.40 4.44 18.70
CA PRO A 433 -39.71 5.05 18.85
C PRO A 433 -39.67 6.03 20.03
N THR A 434 -40.03 7.29 19.78
CA THR A 434 -40.19 8.28 20.84
C THR A 434 -41.22 7.73 21.84
N PRO A 435 -40.89 7.64 23.15
CA PRO A 435 -41.85 7.13 24.12
C PRO A 435 -43.12 7.98 24.04
N THR A 436 -44.25 7.32 23.79
CA THR A 436 -45.56 7.97 23.85
C THR A 436 -45.70 8.59 25.24
N PRO A 437 -46.06 9.88 25.39
CA PRO A 437 -46.18 10.48 26.71
C PRO A 437 -47.15 9.65 27.54
N THR A 438 -46.65 9.05 28.62
CA THR A 438 -47.45 8.29 29.57
C THR A 438 -48.50 9.24 30.13
N ALA A 439 -49.78 8.90 29.98
CA ALA A 439 -50.86 9.67 30.57
C ALA A 439 -50.57 9.85 32.07
N THR A 440 -50.50 11.10 32.54
CA THR A 440 -50.27 11.42 33.94
C THR A 440 -51.34 10.73 34.79
N PRO A 441 -50.99 9.85 35.75
CA PRO A 441 -51.99 9.20 36.58
C PRO A 441 -52.77 10.26 37.36
N THR A 442 -54.09 10.19 37.29
CA THR A 442 -55.00 11.02 38.09
C THR A 442 -54.70 10.75 39.58
N PRO A 443 -54.48 11.78 40.43
CA PRO A 443 -54.13 11.55 41.82
C PRO A 443 -55.24 10.76 42.54
N LEU A 444 -54.85 9.66 43.20
CA LEU A 444 -55.71 8.82 44.01
C LEU A 444 -56.16 9.60 45.26
N PRO A 445 -57.44 9.57 45.67
CA PRO A 445 -57.89 10.24 46.89
C PRO A 445 -57.17 9.68 48.12
N THR A 446 -56.68 10.59 48.96
CA THR A 446 -55.92 10.30 50.18
C THR A 446 -56.76 9.48 51.17
N PRO A 447 -56.32 8.29 51.64
CA PRO A 447 -57.05 7.52 52.64
C PRO A 447 -57.01 8.23 54.01
N THR A 448 -58.14 8.17 54.72
CA THR A 448 -58.37 8.74 56.05
C THR A 448 -57.50 8.04 57.10
N PRO A 449 -56.82 8.76 58.01
CA PRO A 449 -55.92 8.13 58.99
C PRO A 449 -56.69 7.25 60.00
N VAL A 450 -56.14 6.06 60.23
CA VAL A 450 -56.59 5.09 61.25
C VAL A 450 -56.07 5.53 62.63
N PRO A 451 -56.89 5.45 63.70
CA PRO A 451 -56.45 5.87 65.04
C PRO A 451 -55.35 4.95 65.60
N THR A 452 -54.32 5.56 66.16
CA THR A 452 -53.13 4.94 66.75
C THR A 452 -53.48 4.21 68.06
N PRO A 453 -53.09 2.92 68.25
CA PRO A 453 -53.27 2.23 69.51
C PRO A 453 -52.31 2.77 70.60
N THR A 454 -52.81 2.79 71.83
CA THR A 454 -52.17 3.31 73.04
C THR A 454 -50.94 2.46 73.44
N PRO A 455 -49.77 3.07 73.75
CA PRO A 455 -48.57 2.31 74.11
C PRO A 455 -48.66 1.68 75.52
N LEU A 456 -48.18 0.44 75.61
CA LEU A 456 -48.00 -0.35 76.83
C LEU A 456 -46.77 0.16 77.63
N PRO A 457 -46.80 0.21 78.98
CA PRO A 457 -45.68 0.72 79.77
C PRO A 457 -44.45 -0.20 79.73
N THR A 458 -43.29 0.38 79.42
CA THR A 458 -41.99 -0.31 79.37
C THR A 458 -41.31 -0.33 80.74
N PRO A 459 -40.74 -1.47 81.19
CA PRO A 459 -40.19 -1.67 82.53
C PRO A 459 -38.90 -0.89 82.85
N THR A 460 -38.71 -0.71 84.16
CA THR A 460 -37.68 0.05 84.89
C THR A 460 -36.23 -0.37 84.55
N PRO A 461 -35.28 0.58 84.40
CA PRO A 461 -33.92 0.30 83.95
C PRO A 461 -33.06 -0.45 84.98
N THR A 462 -32.27 -1.40 84.47
CA THR A 462 -31.21 -2.12 85.20
C THR A 462 -29.94 -1.26 85.26
N PRO A 463 -29.26 -1.13 86.42
CA PRO A 463 -28.10 -0.25 86.56
C PRO A 463 -26.83 -0.72 85.83
N THR A 464 -26.11 0.29 85.38
CA THR A 464 -24.91 0.38 84.54
C THR A 464 -23.63 -0.22 85.17
N PRO A 465 -22.78 -0.94 84.42
CA PRO A 465 -21.39 -1.16 84.79
C PRO A 465 -20.46 -0.02 84.31
N GLU A 466 -19.52 0.35 85.18
CA GLU A 466 -18.55 1.45 85.06
C GLU A 466 -17.52 1.25 83.92
N PRO A 467 -17.18 2.30 83.15
CA PRO A 467 -16.21 2.20 82.06
C PRO A 467 -14.76 2.19 82.57
N PRO A 468 -13.85 1.44 81.93
CA PRO A 468 -12.43 1.50 82.23
C PRO A 468 -11.81 2.81 81.69
N PRO A 469 -10.82 3.41 82.38
CA PRO A 469 -10.15 4.62 81.89
C PRO A 469 -9.08 4.33 80.83
N THR A 470 -8.55 5.44 80.27
CA THR A 470 -7.24 5.62 79.61
C THR A 470 -7.28 5.53 78.07
N PRO A 471 -6.45 6.28 77.27
CA PRO A 471 -5.33 7.18 77.61
C PRO A 471 -5.43 8.64 77.11
N GLU A 472 -4.51 9.44 77.67
CA GLU A 472 -4.24 10.86 77.45
C GLU A 472 -3.57 11.15 76.07
N PRO A 473 -4.00 12.18 75.32
CA PRO A 473 -3.39 12.55 74.04
C PRO A 473 -2.11 13.38 74.22
N THR A 474 -1.07 12.99 73.48
CA THR A 474 0.22 13.69 73.34
C THR A 474 0.05 15.07 72.66
N PRO A 475 0.60 16.17 73.19
CA PRO A 475 0.55 17.49 72.55
C PRO A 475 1.77 17.79 71.66
N ALA A 476 1.54 18.40 70.50
CA ALA A 476 2.54 19.15 69.71
C ALA A 476 1.82 20.01 68.64
N PRO A 477 2.42 21.08 68.09
CA PRO A 477 3.14 22.19 68.72
C PRO A 477 2.46 23.55 68.42
N ILE A 478 2.91 24.59 69.15
CA ILE A 478 2.42 25.98 69.15
C ILE A 478 2.79 26.72 67.84
N PRO A 479 1.91 27.59 67.28
CA PRO A 479 2.24 28.44 66.14
C PRO A 479 3.17 29.61 66.52
N SER A 480 4.15 29.90 65.68
CA SER A 480 5.09 31.02 65.82
C SER A 480 4.44 32.34 65.38
N PRO A 481 4.54 33.45 66.16
CA PRO A 481 4.07 34.77 65.76
C PRO A 481 5.08 35.49 64.85
N THR A 482 4.54 36.19 63.85
CA THR A 482 5.21 37.17 62.99
C THR A 482 5.70 38.37 63.80
N PRO A 483 6.97 38.81 63.67
CA PRO A 483 7.42 40.07 64.24
C PRO A 483 7.15 41.25 63.29
N ALA A 484 6.42 42.25 63.79
CA ALA A 484 6.51 43.62 63.30
C ALA A 484 7.67 44.32 64.04
N ARG A 485 8.56 45.02 63.31
CA ARG A 485 9.53 45.93 63.93
C ARG A 485 9.81 47.14 63.04
N ARG A 486 9.43 48.29 63.61
CA ARG A 486 9.86 49.68 63.41
C ARG A 486 9.49 50.41 62.12
#